data_AF-A0A935YED0-F1
#
_entry.id   AF-A0A935YED0-F1
#
_cell.length_a   1.000
_cell.length_b   1.000
_cell.length_c   1.000
_cell.angle_alpha   90.00
_cell.angle_beta   90.00
_cell.angle_gamma   90.00
#
_symmetry.space_group_name_H-M   'P 1'
#
loop_
_entity.id
_entity.type
_entity.pdbx_description
1 polymer ?
#
loop_
_entity_poly.entity_id
_entity_poly.type
_entity_poly.pdbx_seq_one_letter_code
_entity_poly.pdbx_strand_id
1 'polypeptide(L)' 'MTPLNDKRFEHLTRAGILVEAERCDLKGGVVLHARERSTDVEIAQAAAQAFGYHAANILPRLNGFAGYDCVTIEIVRVNY' A
#
# COMPACT_ATOMS: atom_id res chain seq x y z
N MET A 1 -7.77 19.61 -12.75
CA MET A 1 -6.76 18.55 -12.59
C MET A 1 -7.37 17.49 -11.68
N THR A 2 -7.47 16.24 -12.11
CA THR A 2 -8.06 15.17 -11.28
C THR A 2 -7.18 14.94 -10.05
N PRO A 3 -7.73 14.91 -8.82
CA PRO A 3 -6.95 14.62 -7.62
C PRO A 3 -6.32 13.22 -7.70
N LEU A 4 -5.16 13.04 -7.07
CA LEU A 4 -4.49 11.73 -7.00
C LEU A 4 -5.22 10.76 -6.08
N ASN A 5 -6.03 11.25 -5.14
CA ASN A 5 -6.80 10.45 -4.18
C ASN A 5 -7.53 9.28 -4.85
N ASP A 6 -8.24 9.53 -5.96
CA ASP A 6 -9.08 8.53 -6.61
C ASP A 6 -8.30 7.63 -7.58
N LYS A 7 -6.96 7.76 -7.65
CA LYS A 7 -6.13 6.89 -8.48
C LYS A 7 -5.65 5.68 -7.69
N ARG A 8 -5.48 4.56 -8.40
CA ARG A 8 -4.86 3.36 -7.84
C ARG A 8 -3.45 3.64 -7.35
N PHE A 9 -3.09 3.03 -6.22
CA PHE A 9 -1.73 2.94 -5.73
C PHE A 9 -1.22 1.52 -5.92
N GLU A 10 0.00 1.40 -6.45
CA GLU A 10 0.70 0.13 -6.61
C GLU A 10 2.18 0.33 -6.25
N HIS A 11 2.73 -0.60 -5.48
CA HIS A 11 4.15 -0.60 -5.14
C HIS A 11 4.69 -2.03 -5.04
N LEU A 12 5.71 -2.35 -5.84
CA LEU A 12 6.44 -3.60 -5.70
C LEU A 12 7.61 -3.41 -4.73
N THR A 13 7.58 -4.14 -3.62
CA THR A 13 8.61 -4.05 -2.58
C THR A 13 9.89 -4.78 -2.98
N ARG A 14 10.99 -4.54 -2.23
CA ARG A 14 12.26 -5.26 -2.45
C ARG A 14 12.14 -6.77 -2.22
N ALA A 15 11.21 -7.19 -1.36
CA ALA A 15 10.90 -8.59 -1.10
C ALA A 15 10.09 -9.27 -2.24
N GLY A 16 9.67 -8.49 -3.25
CA GLY A 16 8.81 -8.98 -4.33
C GLY A 16 7.35 -9.19 -3.91
N ILE A 17 6.91 -8.51 -2.85
CA ILE A 17 5.51 -8.43 -2.41
C ILE A 17 4.90 -7.20 -3.08
N LEU A 18 3.79 -7.40 -3.81
CA LEU A 18 3.03 -6.33 -4.44
C LEU A 18 2.05 -5.75 -3.43
N VAL A 19 2.04 -4.44 -3.29
CA VAL A 19 1.15 -3.68 -2.42
C VAL A 19 0.23 -2.84 -3.28
N GLU A 20 -1.08 -2.98 -3.09
CA GLU A 20 -2.08 -2.29 -3.90
C GLU A 20 -3.16 -1.65 -3.05
N ALA A 21 -3.68 -0.51 -3.51
CA ALA A 21 -4.90 0.09 -3.00
C ALA A 21 -5.68 0.71 -4.15
N GLU A 22 -7.02 0.62 -4.11
CA GLU A 22 -7.88 1.24 -5.13
C GLU A 22 -7.69 2.76 -5.20
N ARG A 23 -7.29 3.37 -4.08
CA ARG A 23 -7.13 4.81 -3.90
C ARG A 23 -5.78 5.17 -3.32
N CYS A 24 -5.19 6.26 -3.81
CA CYS A 24 -3.89 6.75 -3.38
C CYS A 24 -3.97 7.42 -2.01
N ASP A 25 -5.15 7.78 -1.53
CA ASP A 25 -5.36 8.15 -0.12
C ASP A 25 -5.62 6.95 0.80
N LEU A 26 -5.45 5.73 0.28
CA LEU A 26 -5.54 4.45 1.00
C LEU A 26 -6.93 4.19 1.62
N LYS A 27 -7.94 4.99 1.27
CA LYS A 27 -9.31 4.74 1.66
C LYS A 27 -9.82 3.46 0.99
N GLY A 28 -10.41 2.57 1.79
CA GLY A 28 -10.78 1.23 1.35
C GLY A 28 -9.75 0.16 1.71
N GLY A 29 -8.59 0.55 2.25
CA GLY A 29 -7.56 -0.38 2.70
C GLY A 29 -6.50 -0.68 1.65
N VAL A 30 -5.55 -1.54 2.04
CA VAL A 30 -4.39 -1.93 1.25
C VAL A 30 -4.29 -3.45 1.23
N VAL A 31 -4.05 -4.02 0.06
CA VAL A 31 -3.84 -5.46 -0.13
C VAL A 31 -2.36 -5.74 -0.36
N LEU A 32 -1.79 -6.68 0.39
CA LEU A 32 -0.43 -7.21 0.17
C LEU A 32 -0.53 -8.61 -0.43
N HIS A 33 -0.01 -8.76 -1.64
CA HIS A 33 0.11 -10.04 -2.34
C HIS A 33 1.44 -10.71 -1.95
N ALA A 34 1.44 -11.37 -0.80
CA ALA A 34 2.60 -12.06 -0.25
C ALA A 34 2.77 -13.44 -0.91
N ARG A 35 4.00 -13.92 -1.07
CA ARG A 35 4.24 -15.30 -1.54
C ARG A 35 3.86 -16.28 -0.44
N GLU A 36 3.45 -17.50 -0.77
CA GLU A 36 3.14 -18.52 0.26
C GLU A 36 4.27 -18.70 1.28
N ARG A 37 5.51 -18.70 0.80
CA ARG A 37 6.72 -18.85 1.62
C ARG A 37 7.17 -17.58 2.36
N SER A 38 6.53 -16.44 2.14
CA SER A 38 6.88 -15.20 2.83
C SER A 38 6.61 -15.35 4.33
N THR A 39 7.60 -14.99 5.12
CA THR A 39 7.50 -14.91 6.57
C THR A 39 6.71 -13.67 6.98
N ASP A 40 6.10 -13.70 8.15
CA ASP A 40 5.34 -12.54 8.66
C ASP A 40 6.24 -11.31 8.84
N VAL A 41 7.52 -11.50 9.14
CA VAL A 41 8.52 -10.42 9.23
C VAL A 41 8.75 -9.77 7.86
N GLU A 42 8.89 -10.56 6.78
CA GLU A 42 9.03 -10.01 5.42
C GLU A 42 7.77 -9.25 5.00
N ILE A 43 6.58 -9.76 5.35
CA ILE A 43 5.30 -9.09 5.06
C ILE A 43 5.22 -7.75 5.80
N ALA A 44 5.60 -7.72 7.10
CA ALA A 44 5.63 -6.49 7.89
C ALA A 44 6.65 -5.48 7.33
N GLN A 45 7.84 -5.93 6.94
CA GLN A 45 8.86 -5.09 6.31
C GLN A 45 8.39 -4.54 4.96
N ALA A 46 7.68 -5.34 4.16
CA ALA A 46 7.09 -4.92 2.90
C ALA A 46 6.02 -3.84 3.11
N ALA A 47 5.14 -4.01 4.10
CA ALA A 47 4.16 -2.99 4.48
C ALA A 47 4.87 -1.68 4.87
N ALA A 48 5.86 -1.76 5.77
CA ALA A 48 6.63 -0.59 6.20
C ALA A 48 7.35 0.12 5.04
N GLN A 49 7.95 -0.65 4.11
CA GLN A 49 8.57 -0.10 2.91
C GLN A 49 7.56 0.66 2.05
N ALA A 50 6.39 0.06 1.78
CA ALA A 50 5.36 0.66 0.94
C ALA A 50 4.79 1.95 1.55
N PHE A 51 4.53 1.97 2.86
CA PHE A 51 4.07 3.19 3.54
C PHE A 51 5.15 4.25 3.62
N GLY A 52 6.41 3.87 3.86
CA GLY A 52 7.54 4.80 3.80
C GLY A 52 7.71 5.42 2.40
N TYR A 53 7.57 4.61 1.35
CA TYR A 53 7.56 5.10 -0.03
C TYR A 53 6.38 6.05 -0.27
N HIS A 54 5.17 5.67 0.13
CA HIS A 54 3.97 6.47 -0.05
C HIS A 54 4.11 7.84 0.63
N ALA A 55 4.50 7.86 1.90
CA ALA A 55 4.69 9.08 2.69
C ALA A 55 5.77 10.00 2.09
N ALA A 56 6.87 9.43 1.57
CA ALA A 56 7.94 10.20 0.94
C ALA A 56 7.58 10.75 -0.46
N ASN A 57 6.52 10.22 -1.09
CA ASN A 57 6.10 10.60 -2.43
C ASN A 57 4.71 11.26 -2.44
N ILE A 58 4.29 11.87 -1.33
CA ILE A 58 3.06 12.68 -1.28
C ILE A 58 3.25 13.91 -2.17
N LEU A 59 2.45 13.99 -3.23
CA LEU A 59 2.46 15.11 -4.16
C LEU A 59 1.37 16.12 -3.79
N PRO A 60 1.51 17.42 -4.15
CA PRO A 60 0.47 18.43 -3.91
C PRO A 60 -0.92 18.11 -4.50
N ARG A 61 -1.00 17.13 -5.41
CA ARG A 61 -2.23 16.64 -6.03
C ARG A 61 -2.95 15.57 -5.20
N LEU A 62 -2.34 15.07 -4.12
CA LEU A 62 -2.97 14.23 -3.11
C LEU A 62 -3.55 15.17 -2.07
N ASN A 63 -4.86 15.39 -2.09
CA ASN A 63 -5.57 16.39 -1.28
C ASN A 63 -5.74 15.98 0.19
N GLY A 64 -4.78 15.22 0.71
CA GLY A 64 -4.78 14.69 2.07
C GLY A 64 -5.46 13.33 2.20
N PHE A 65 -5.44 12.84 3.43
CA PHE A 65 -6.08 11.61 3.88
C PHE A 65 -7.33 11.99 4.67
N ALA A 66 -8.45 11.31 4.41
CA ALA A 66 -9.68 11.59 5.13
C ALA A 66 -9.65 10.92 6.51
N GLY A 67 -9.40 11.70 7.57
CA GLY A 67 -9.56 11.28 8.97
C GLY A 67 -8.28 10.94 9.73
N TYR A 68 -8.44 10.68 11.04
CA TYR A 68 -7.42 10.14 11.95
C TYR A 68 -7.54 8.61 12.04
N ASP A 69 -7.83 7.95 10.92
CA ASP A 69 -8.18 6.54 10.91
C ASP A 69 -6.94 5.65 10.67
N CYS A 70 -7.05 4.39 11.08
CA CYS A 70 -6.07 3.37 10.72
C CYS A 70 -6.27 2.95 9.26
N VAL A 71 -5.18 2.54 8.61
CA VAL A 71 -5.26 1.85 7.32
C VAL A 71 -5.48 0.37 7.57
N THR A 72 -6.58 -0.18 7.05
CA THR A 72 -6.80 -1.63 7.06
C THR A 72 -5.86 -2.30 6.06
N ILE A 73 -5.22 -3.37 6.50
CA ILE A 73 -4.30 -4.17 5.69
C ILE A 73 -4.86 -5.57 5.53
N GLU A 74 -5.07 -5.99 4.29
CA GLU A 74 -5.38 -7.37 3.92
C GLU A 74 -4.13 -8.05 3.38
N ILE A 75 -3.87 -9.28 3.81
CA ILE A 75 -2.73 -10.08 3.34
C ILE A 75 -3.30 -11.24 2.55
N VAL A 76 -3.02 -11.27 1.25
CA VAL A 76 -3.37 -12.37 0.36
C VAL A 76 -2.10 -13.16 0.07
N ARG A 77 -2.09 -14.45 0.41
CA ARG A 77 -0.98 -15.34 0.05
C ARG A 77 -1.24 -15.94 -1.34
N VAL A 78 -0.30 -15.72 -2.25
CA VAL A 78 -0.38 -16.17 -3.65
C VAL A 78 0.71 -17.21 -3.95
N ASN A 79 0.33 -18.21 -4.75
CA ASN A 79 1.23 -19.23 -5.27
C ASN A 79 1.56 -18.87 -6.73
N TYR A 80 2.82 -18.51 -6.98
CA TYR A 80 3.35 -18.22 -8.32
C TYR A 80 4.44 -19.24 -8.67
#